data_AF-A0A3M1HN84-F1
#
_entry.id   AF-A0A3M1HN84-F1
#
_cell.length_a   1.000
_cell.length_b   1.000
_cell.length_c   1.000
_cell.angle_alpha   90.00
_cell.angle_beta   90.00
_cell.angle_gamma   90.00
#
_symmetry.space_group_name_H-M   'P 1'
#
loop_
_entity.id
_entity.type
_entity.pdbx_description
1 polymer ?
#
loop_
_entity_poly.entity_id
_entity_poly.type
_entity_poly.pdbx_seq_one_letter_code
_entity_poly.pdbx_strand_id
1 'polypeptide(L)'
;LAQQLVREKEKIIQKIKDYFKSNASTLIPKLGKLLNQRRKAARDFIMDPTKYPDANHGRAAQPQVDELVNQVRQVYEHPFKEVISKSKTLQNLLKKLELVIEDLKTYCSLPENFDYEVENLDKKISKAINMERRFAPTGSFQILEYNRRVKTSVDQEERNCILVTNRYRMMMGLKPLKIDEPLVQAARKHSDDMRRKGYFSHTSQDGRSPAQRCAAEGATYYSGENIAQGMTTGEAAFKAWYNSSGHHRNMLTRHTSIGVGRSGRYWTEDFGVGTSTKR
;
A
#
# COMPACT_ATOMS: atom_id res chain seq x y z
N LEU A 1 -25.36 -15.41 -34.55
CA LEU A 1 -25.40 -15.20 -33.08
C LEU A 1 -24.10 -14.60 -32.55
N ALA A 2 -22.95 -15.29 -32.64
CA ALA A 2 -21.68 -14.82 -32.08
C ALA A 2 -21.33 -13.36 -32.44
N GLN A 3 -21.33 -13.00 -33.73
CA GLN A 3 -21.02 -11.63 -34.16
C GLN A 3 -21.96 -10.56 -33.55
N GLN A 4 -23.23 -10.90 -33.34
CA GLN A 4 -24.21 -9.99 -32.73
C GLN A 4 -23.89 -9.78 -31.25
N LEU A 5 -23.65 -10.86 -30.51
CA LEU A 5 -23.30 -10.81 -29.09
C LEU A 5 -21.95 -10.10 -28.86
N VAL A 6 -20.95 -10.29 -29.75
CA VAL A 6 -19.68 -9.54 -29.70
C VAL A 6 -19.92 -8.04 -29.88
N ARG A 7 -20.71 -7.62 -30.88
CA ARG A 7 -21.06 -6.21 -31.09
C ARG A 7 -21.82 -5.64 -29.89
N GLU A 8 -22.71 -6.43 -29.28
CA GLU A 8 -23.45 -6.01 -28.09
C GLU A 8 -22.52 -5.82 -26.88
N LYS A 9 -21.61 -6.77 -26.64
CA LYS A 9 -20.54 -6.68 -25.62
C LYS A 9 -19.76 -5.37 -25.78
N GLU A 10 -19.28 -5.09 -26.99
CA GLU A 10 -18.50 -3.89 -27.30
C GLU A 10 -19.32 -2.61 -27.09
N LYS A 11 -20.59 -2.59 -27.50
CA LYS A 11 -21.50 -1.45 -27.31
C LYS A 11 -21.74 -1.17 -25.83
N ILE A 12 -21.91 -2.21 -25.00
CA ILE A 12 -22.11 -2.04 -23.55
C ILE A 12 -20.81 -1.53 -22.90
N ILE A 13 -19.65 -2.10 -23.24
CA ILE A 13 -18.35 -1.62 -22.78
C ILE A 13 -18.14 -0.15 -23.14
N GLN A 14 -18.49 0.25 -24.37
CA GLN A 14 -18.34 1.63 -24.81
C GLN A 14 -19.25 2.57 -24.02
N LYS A 15 -20.51 2.21 -23.77
CA LYS A 15 -21.42 2.99 -22.91
C LYS A 15 -20.87 3.17 -21.49
N ILE A 16 -20.26 2.14 -20.92
CA ILE A 16 -19.61 2.24 -19.60
C ILE A 16 -18.45 3.23 -19.68
N LYS A 17 -17.55 3.12 -20.68
CA LYS A 17 -16.43 4.06 -20.86
C LYS A 17 -16.91 5.50 -21.05
N ASP A 18 -17.94 5.71 -21.87
CA ASP A 18 -18.51 7.03 -22.14
C ASP A 18 -19.12 7.64 -20.87
N TYR A 19 -19.78 6.83 -20.04
CA TYR A 19 -20.25 7.30 -18.73
C TYR A 19 -19.10 7.87 -17.89
N PHE A 20 -17.99 7.15 -17.75
CA PHE A 20 -16.85 7.63 -16.97
C PHE A 20 -16.21 8.87 -17.60
N LYS A 21 -16.09 8.92 -18.93
CA LYS A 21 -15.54 10.07 -19.65
C LYS A 21 -16.40 11.32 -19.45
N SER A 22 -17.71 11.22 -19.69
CA SER A 22 -18.65 12.34 -19.60
C SER A 22 -18.89 12.83 -18.18
N ASN A 23 -18.68 11.98 -17.17
CA ASN A 23 -18.88 12.33 -15.77
C ASN A 23 -17.57 12.55 -14.99
N ALA A 24 -16.40 12.54 -15.66
CA ALA A 24 -15.10 12.59 -14.99
C ALA A 24 -14.95 13.84 -14.08
N SER A 25 -15.41 14.99 -14.54
CA SER A 25 -15.34 16.27 -13.82
C SER A 25 -16.11 16.28 -12.50
N THR A 26 -17.14 15.43 -12.36
CA THR A 26 -17.95 15.32 -11.14
C THR A 26 -17.59 14.10 -10.30
N LEU A 27 -17.26 12.97 -10.93
CA LEU A 27 -16.90 11.72 -10.25
C LEU A 27 -15.56 11.82 -9.54
N ILE A 28 -14.52 12.38 -10.18
CA ILE A 28 -13.16 12.42 -9.63
C ILE A 28 -13.12 13.24 -8.32
N PRO A 29 -13.69 14.46 -8.23
CA PRO A 29 -13.73 15.19 -6.97
C PRO A 29 -14.52 14.46 -5.87
N LYS A 30 -15.63 13.80 -6.21
CA LYS A 30 -16.42 13.00 -5.25
C LYS A 30 -15.61 11.83 -4.69
N LEU A 31 -14.90 11.10 -5.56
CA LEU A 31 -13.99 10.02 -5.15
C LEU A 31 -12.85 10.56 -4.28
N GLY A 32 -12.29 11.72 -4.61
CA GLY A 32 -11.28 12.39 -3.80
C GLY A 32 -11.76 12.73 -2.39
N LYS A 33 -12.96 13.32 -2.27
CA LYS A 33 -13.59 13.60 -0.97
C LYS A 33 -13.81 12.32 -0.17
N LEU A 34 -14.35 11.28 -0.80
CA LEU A 34 -14.59 9.98 -0.16
C LEU A 34 -13.29 9.32 0.30
N LEU A 35 -12.26 9.33 -0.55
CA LEU A 35 -10.94 8.78 -0.22
C LEU A 35 -10.35 9.47 1.02
N ASN A 36 -10.42 10.81 1.08
CA ASN A 36 -9.93 11.56 2.23
C ASN A 36 -10.74 11.30 3.51
N GLN A 37 -12.07 11.13 3.40
CA GLN A 37 -12.91 10.74 4.53
C GLN A 37 -12.52 9.36 5.07
N ARG A 38 -12.40 8.36 4.21
CA ARG A 38 -12.01 6.99 4.61
C ARG A 38 -10.58 6.93 5.16
N ARG A 39 -9.63 7.66 4.55
CA ARG A 39 -8.27 7.82 5.07
C ARG A 39 -8.28 8.40 6.49
N LYS A 40 -9.09 9.45 6.73
CA LYS A 40 -9.22 10.06 8.06
C LYS A 40 -9.77 9.05 9.06
N ALA A 41 -10.88 8.38 8.75
CA ALA A 41 -11.47 7.38 9.63
C ALA A 41 -10.49 6.26 10.00
N ALA A 42 -9.79 5.70 9.00
CA ALA A 42 -8.79 4.65 9.22
C ALA A 42 -7.63 5.13 10.09
N ARG A 43 -7.03 6.30 9.77
CA ARG A 43 -5.91 6.82 10.57
C ARG A 43 -6.34 7.22 11.98
N ASP A 44 -7.49 7.87 12.15
CA ASP A 44 -7.99 8.25 13.47
C ASP A 44 -8.19 7.01 14.36
N PHE A 45 -8.67 5.89 13.80
CA PHE A 45 -8.80 4.63 14.52
C PHE A 45 -7.43 4.03 14.85
N ILE A 46 -6.52 3.92 13.87
CA ILE A 46 -5.20 3.31 14.06
C ILE A 46 -4.37 4.09 15.10
N MET A 47 -4.44 5.42 15.04
CA MET A 47 -3.65 6.33 15.89
C MET A 47 -4.21 6.49 17.31
N ASP A 48 -5.43 6.02 17.57
CA ASP A 48 -6.07 6.12 18.88
C ASP A 48 -5.76 4.86 19.72
N PRO A 49 -4.89 4.94 20.74
CA PRO A 49 -4.52 3.79 21.56
C PRO A 49 -5.69 3.26 22.41
N THR A 50 -6.76 4.03 22.58
CA THR A 50 -7.97 3.56 23.28
C THR A 50 -8.81 2.64 22.38
N LYS A 51 -8.71 2.81 21.05
CA LYS A 51 -9.42 1.99 20.05
C LYS A 51 -8.57 0.84 19.52
N TYR A 52 -7.26 1.04 19.42
CA TYR A 52 -6.30 0.04 18.94
C TYR A 52 -5.14 -0.13 19.94
N PRO A 53 -5.40 -0.69 21.14
CA PRO A 53 -4.42 -0.75 22.22
C PRO A 53 -3.29 -1.76 21.95
N ASP A 54 -2.14 -1.58 22.60
CA ASP A 54 -0.97 -2.48 22.47
C ASP A 54 -1.11 -3.84 23.17
N ALA A 55 -2.16 -4.00 23.99
CA ALA A 55 -2.48 -5.29 24.61
C ALA A 55 -2.59 -6.38 23.53
N ASN A 56 -1.75 -7.43 23.64
CA ASN A 56 -1.63 -8.49 22.65
C ASN A 56 -1.47 -7.98 21.20
N HIS A 57 -0.69 -6.89 21.03
CA HIS A 57 -0.44 -6.21 19.76
C HIS A 57 -1.70 -5.69 19.05
N GLY A 58 -2.78 -5.45 19.78
CA GLY A 58 -4.03 -4.92 19.23
C GLY A 58 -4.87 -5.93 18.46
N ARG A 59 -4.58 -7.24 18.60
CA ARG A 59 -5.30 -8.32 17.88
C ARG A 59 -6.83 -8.22 17.95
N ALA A 60 -7.38 -7.79 19.08
CA ALA A 60 -8.83 -7.65 19.26
C ALA A 60 -9.46 -6.60 18.32
N ALA A 61 -8.74 -5.53 18.01
CA ALA A 61 -9.23 -4.45 17.16
C ALA A 61 -8.75 -4.55 15.70
N GLN A 62 -7.85 -5.50 15.38
CA GLN A 62 -7.33 -5.72 14.02
C GLN A 62 -8.43 -5.87 12.96
N PRO A 63 -9.54 -6.61 13.19
CA PRO A 63 -10.60 -6.73 12.17
C PRO A 63 -11.22 -5.37 11.80
N GLN A 64 -11.38 -4.46 12.76
CA GLN A 64 -11.90 -3.12 12.52
C GLN A 64 -10.88 -2.24 11.76
N VAL A 65 -9.58 -2.41 12.04
CA VAL A 65 -8.50 -1.77 11.28
C VAL A 65 -8.52 -2.25 9.83
N ASP A 66 -8.63 -3.57 9.62
CA ASP A 66 -8.67 -4.18 8.28
C ASP A 66 -9.86 -3.68 7.48
N GLU A 67 -11.03 -3.60 8.09
CA GLU A 67 -12.23 -3.06 7.45
C GLU A 67 -12.03 -1.60 7.01
N LEU A 68 -11.53 -0.74 7.91
CA LEU A 68 -11.30 0.67 7.58
C LEU A 68 -10.23 0.85 6.50
N VAL A 69 -9.15 0.07 6.54
CA VAL A 69 -8.08 0.08 5.52
C VAL A 69 -8.61 -0.45 4.18
N ASN A 70 -9.44 -1.49 4.18
CA ASN A 70 -10.08 -2.03 2.97
C ASN A 70 -11.03 -1.02 2.34
N GLN A 71 -11.76 -0.24 3.13
CA GLN A 71 -12.57 0.85 2.61
C GLN A 71 -11.70 1.91 1.90
N VAL A 72 -10.52 2.25 2.43
CA VAL A 72 -9.57 3.14 1.72
C VAL A 72 -9.11 2.49 0.41
N ARG A 73 -8.69 1.22 0.47
CA ARG A 73 -8.23 0.44 -0.68
C ARG A 73 -9.26 0.37 -1.80
N GLN A 74 -10.53 0.17 -1.46
CA GLN A 74 -11.62 0.10 -2.44
C GLN A 74 -11.71 1.36 -3.30
N VAL A 75 -11.58 2.56 -2.71
CA VAL A 75 -11.60 3.81 -3.48
C VAL A 75 -10.28 4.05 -4.20
N TYR A 76 -9.16 3.68 -3.57
CA TYR A 76 -7.82 3.97 -4.07
C TYR A 76 -7.41 3.06 -5.24
N GLU A 77 -7.64 1.76 -5.12
CA GLU A 77 -7.22 0.73 -6.09
C GLU A 77 -8.37 0.32 -7.03
N HIS A 78 -9.62 0.37 -6.57
CA HIS A 78 -10.80 -0.08 -7.31
C HIS A 78 -11.92 0.98 -7.45
N PRO A 79 -11.60 2.23 -7.84
CA PRO A 79 -12.60 3.31 -7.94
C PRO A 79 -13.75 3.00 -8.90
N PHE A 80 -13.55 2.15 -9.91
CA PHE A 80 -14.62 1.69 -10.80
C PHE A 80 -15.74 0.97 -10.04
N LYS A 81 -15.39 0.02 -9.17
CA LYS A 81 -16.35 -0.73 -8.34
C LYS A 81 -17.11 0.19 -7.38
N GLU A 82 -16.40 1.15 -6.78
CA GLU A 82 -17.01 2.16 -5.91
C GLU A 82 -18.07 2.99 -6.67
N VAL A 83 -17.77 3.44 -7.89
CA VAL A 83 -18.71 4.21 -8.71
C VAL A 83 -19.92 3.36 -9.14
N ILE A 84 -19.70 2.11 -9.58
CA ILE A 84 -20.79 1.20 -9.98
C ILE A 84 -21.73 0.94 -8.81
N SER A 85 -21.22 0.71 -7.61
CA SER A 85 -22.04 0.40 -6.43
C SER A 85 -23.09 1.49 -6.14
N LYS A 86 -22.89 2.71 -6.63
CA LYS A 86 -23.77 3.88 -6.42
C LYS A 86 -24.55 4.31 -7.67
N SER A 87 -24.39 3.63 -8.79
CA SER A 87 -25.02 4.01 -10.07
C SER A 87 -25.88 2.87 -10.61
N LYS A 88 -27.20 3.00 -10.47
CA LYS A 88 -28.14 1.98 -10.98
C LYS A 88 -28.00 1.78 -12.49
N THR A 89 -27.72 2.84 -13.23
CA THR A 89 -27.44 2.79 -14.67
C THR A 89 -26.23 1.90 -14.97
N LEU A 90 -25.12 2.09 -14.26
CA LEU A 90 -23.92 1.28 -14.46
C LEU A 90 -24.13 -0.17 -14.00
N GLN A 91 -24.83 -0.40 -12.89
CA GLN A 91 -25.19 -1.75 -12.44
C GLN A 91 -26.00 -2.50 -13.50
N ASN A 92 -26.99 -1.83 -14.11
CA ASN A 92 -27.80 -2.41 -15.17
C ASN A 92 -26.96 -2.71 -16.42
N LEU A 93 -26.02 -1.84 -16.79
CA LEU A 93 -25.10 -2.09 -17.90
C LEU A 93 -24.17 -3.27 -17.61
N LEU A 94 -23.64 -3.36 -16.39
CA LEU A 94 -22.76 -4.46 -15.99
C LEU A 94 -23.50 -5.80 -16.01
N LYS A 95 -24.72 -5.85 -15.46
CA LYS A 95 -25.58 -7.05 -15.51
C LYS A 95 -25.87 -7.49 -16.94
N LYS A 96 -26.12 -6.54 -17.85
CA LYS A 96 -26.29 -6.86 -19.28
C LYS A 96 -25.01 -7.39 -19.90
N LEU A 97 -23.86 -6.81 -19.56
CA LEU A 97 -22.57 -7.27 -20.04
C LEU A 97 -22.27 -8.70 -19.58
N GLU A 98 -22.57 -9.02 -18.31
CA GLU A 98 -22.41 -10.35 -17.73
C GLU A 98 -23.26 -11.39 -18.46
N LEU A 99 -24.55 -11.09 -18.70
CA LEU A 99 -25.45 -11.97 -19.47
C LEU A 99 -24.93 -12.20 -20.90
N VAL A 100 -24.49 -11.14 -21.60
CA VAL A 100 -23.94 -11.28 -22.96
C VAL A 100 -22.66 -12.13 -22.96
N ILE A 101 -21.81 -11.99 -21.94
CA ILE A 101 -20.61 -12.81 -21.80
C ILE A 101 -20.96 -14.27 -21.52
N GLU A 102 -21.98 -14.52 -20.69
CA GLU A 102 -22.49 -15.87 -20.41
C GLU A 102 -23.05 -16.53 -21.67
N ASP A 103 -23.85 -15.81 -22.46
CA ASP A 103 -24.36 -16.29 -23.75
C ASP A 103 -23.25 -16.57 -24.75
N LEU A 104 -22.21 -15.72 -24.81
CA LEU A 104 -21.04 -15.97 -25.65
C LEU A 104 -20.31 -17.25 -25.24
N LYS A 105 -20.13 -17.49 -23.93
CA LYS A 105 -19.48 -18.71 -23.42
C LYS A 105 -20.32 -19.97 -23.69
N THR A 106 -21.64 -19.85 -23.58
CA THR A 106 -22.55 -21.00 -23.65
C THR A 106 -22.87 -21.39 -25.10
N TYR A 107 -23.11 -20.41 -25.97
CA TYR A 107 -23.68 -20.65 -27.30
C TYR A 107 -22.72 -20.37 -28.45
N CYS A 108 -21.51 -19.87 -28.19
CA CYS A 108 -20.55 -19.53 -29.25
C CYS A 108 -19.22 -20.25 -29.06
N SER A 109 -18.78 -21.01 -30.07
CA SER A 109 -17.40 -21.48 -30.15
C SER A 109 -16.50 -20.31 -30.54
N LEU A 110 -15.75 -19.77 -29.58
CA LEU A 110 -14.82 -18.66 -29.78
C LEU A 110 -13.37 -19.12 -29.59
N PRO A 111 -12.39 -18.37 -30.12
CA PRO A 111 -10.97 -18.66 -29.92
C PRO A 111 -10.60 -18.74 -28.42
N GLU A 112 -9.62 -19.57 -28.09
CA GLU A 112 -9.11 -19.72 -26.70
C GLU A 112 -8.66 -18.39 -26.07
N ASN A 113 -8.22 -17.43 -26.88
CA ASN A 113 -7.74 -16.12 -26.45
C ASN A 113 -8.81 -15.01 -26.50
N PHE A 114 -10.09 -15.35 -26.63
CA PHE A 114 -11.16 -14.35 -26.68
C PHE A 114 -11.30 -13.63 -25.32
N ASP A 115 -11.23 -12.30 -25.33
CA ASP A 115 -11.35 -11.47 -24.10
C ASP A 115 -12.80 -11.43 -23.60
N TYR A 116 -13.10 -12.31 -22.65
CA TYR A 116 -14.38 -12.35 -21.93
C TYR A 116 -14.37 -11.47 -20.66
N GLU A 117 -13.25 -10.85 -20.28
CA GLU A 117 -13.08 -10.42 -18.91
C GLU A 117 -13.62 -9.00 -18.63
N VAL A 118 -14.64 -8.94 -17.77
CA VAL A 118 -15.07 -7.69 -17.11
C VAL A 118 -13.96 -7.14 -16.20
N GLU A 119 -13.08 -8.00 -15.68
CA GLU A 119 -11.96 -7.58 -14.84
C GLU A 119 -10.96 -6.70 -15.59
N ASN A 120 -10.75 -6.96 -16.89
CA ASN A 120 -9.98 -6.09 -17.76
C ASN A 120 -10.61 -4.69 -17.89
N LEU A 121 -11.94 -4.59 -17.84
CA LEU A 121 -12.65 -3.32 -17.85
C LEU A 121 -12.43 -2.54 -16.55
N ASP A 122 -12.56 -3.19 -15.38
CA ASP A 122 -12.25 -2.59 -14.08
C ASP A 122 -10.81 -2.06 -14.06
N LYS A 123 -9.83 -2.91 -14.38
CA LYS A 123 -8.40 -2.52 -14.42
C LYS A 123 -8.16 -1.32 -15.34
N LYS A 124 -8.73 -1.32 -16.56
CA LYS A 124 -8.56 -0.23 -17.53
C LYS A 124 -9.18 1.08 -17.03
N ILE A 125 -10.41 1.04 -16.50
CA ILE A 125 -11.10 2.25 -16.03
C ILE A 125 -10.48 2.75 -14.73
N SER A 126 -10.19 1.88 -13.77
CA SER A 126 -9.51 2.23 -12.53
C SER A 126 -8.13 2.86 -12.79
N LYS A 127 -7.37 2.33 -13.76
CA LYS A 127 -6.11 2.93 -14.23
C LYS A 127 -6.30 4.29 -14.92
N ALA A 128 -7.39 4.50 -15.66
CA ALA A 128 -7.70 5.78 -16.30
C ALA A 128 -8.13 6.85 -15.26
N ILE A 129 -8.88 6.45 -14.24
CA ILE A 129 -9.22 7.31 -13.10
C ILE A 129 -7.93 7.68 -12.34
N ASN A 130 -7.05 6.71 -12.09
CA ASN A 130 -5.74 6.91 -11.48
C ASN A 130 -5.78 7.68 -10.16
N MET A 131 -6.47 7.12 -9.17
CA MET A 131 -6.59 7.75 -7.85
C MET A 131 -5.23 7.95 -7.17
N GLU A 132 -4.29 7.02 -7.36
CA GLU A 132 -2.90 7.15 -6.90
C GLU A 132 -2.28 8.45 -7.42
N ARG A 133 -2.23 8.66 -8.73
CA ARG A 133 -1.59 9.86 -9.30
C ARG A 133 -2.31 11.15 -8.96
N ARG A 134 -3.64 11.14 -8.89
CA ARG A 134 -4.45 12.34 -8.65
C ARG A 134 -4.47 12.78 -7.19
N PHE A 135 -4.37 11.85 -6.25
CA PHE A 135 -4.55 12.10 -4.82
C PHE A 135 -3.36 11.63 -3.98
N ALA A 136 -2.20 11.42 -4.60
CA ALA A 136 -0.93 11.29 -3.90
C ALA A 136 -0.54 12.65 -3.29
N PRO A 137 0.04 12.66 -2.08
CA PRO A 137 0.62 13.87 -1.52
C PRO A 137 1.70 14.48 -2.43
N THR A 138 1.79 15.81 -2.46
CA THR A 138 2.77 16.53 -3.28
C THR A 138 4.20 16.08 -2.98
N GLY A 139 4.96 15.76 -4.03
CA GLY A 139 6.34 15.29 -3.91
C GLY A 139 6.49 13.76 -3.87
N SER A 140 5.40 12.99 -3.83
CA SER A 140 5.47 11.52 -3.66
C SER A 140 6.22 10.84 -4.80
N PHE A 141 5.91 11.19 -6.06
CA PHE A 141 6.55 10.55 -7.22
C PHE A 141 8.04 10.92 -7.35
N GLN A 142 8.44 12.12 -6.92
CA GLN A 142 9.86 12.51 -6.86
C GLN A 142 10.63 11.65 -5.86
N ILE A 143 10.02 11.33 -4.70
CA ILE A 143 10.62 10.44 -3.70
C ILE A 143 10.68 9.00 -4.23
N LEU A 144 9.63 8.51 -4.88
CA LEU A 144 9.66 7.18 -5.49
C LEU A 144 10.75 7.06 -6.58
N GLU A 145 10.91 8.09 -7.41
CA GLU A 145 12.00 8.16 -8.41
C GLU A 145 13.37 8.21 -7.75
N TYR A 146 13.53 8.97 -6.66
CA TYR A 146 14.76 8.96 -5.86
C TYR A 146 15.06 7.54 -5.36
N ASN A 147 14.09 6.86 -4.74
CA ASN A 147 14.25 5.50 -4.20
C ASN A 147 14.59 4.46 -5.28
N ARG A 148 14.17 4.67 -6.53
CA ARG A 148 14.52 3.82 -7.68
C ARG A 148 15.98 3.98 -8.13
N ARG A 149 16.55 5.17 -7.95
CA ARG A 149 17.86 5.54 -8.52
C ARG A 149 18.98 5.59 -7.49
N VAL A 150 18.64 5.80 -6.23
CA VAL A 150 19.61 5.91 -5.14
C VAL A 150 20.43 4.62 -5.06
N LYS A 151 21.76 4.77 -5.04
CA LYS A 151 22.69 3.67 -4.80
C LYS A 151 22.67 3.36 -3.31
N THR A 152 22.30 2.15 -2.96
CA THR A 152 22.18 1.69 -1.57
C THR A 152 22.59 0.23 -1.49
N SER A 153 22.92 -0.23 -0.28
CA SER A 153 23.24 -1.63 -0.03
C SER A 153 22.00 -2.51 0.18
N VAL A 154 20.78 -1.97 0.07
CA VAL A 154 19.54 -2.72 0.30
C VAL A 154 19.44 -3.89 -0.67
N ASP A 155 19.14 -5.07 -0.15
CA ASP A 155 18.87 -6.23 -0.99
C ASP A 155 17.43 -6.20 -1.56
N GLN A 156 17.07 -7.22 -2.34
CA GLN A 156 15.77 -7.28 -2.99
C GLN A 156 14.60 -7.31 -2.00
N GLU A 157 14.75 -8.02 -0.87
CA GLU A 157 13.66 -8.19 0.09
C GLU A 157 13.54 -6.99 1.03
N GLU A 158 14.65 -6.36 1.43
CA GLU A 158 14.67 -5.06 2.10
C GLU A 158 14.02 -3.98 1.20
N ARG A 159 14.34 -3.99 -0.10
CA ARG A 159 13.71 -3.09 -1.09
C ARG A 159 12.22 -3.35 -1.26
N ASN A 160 11.80 -4.61 -1.30
CA ASN A 160 10.39 -5.00 -1.37
C ASN A 160 9.62 -4.50 -0.12
N CYS A 161 10.22 -4.65 1.07
CA CYS A 161 9.67 -4.13 2.33
C CYS A 161 9.45 -2.62 2.27
N ILE A 162 10.47 -1.86 1.89
CA ILE A 162 10.38 -0.39 1.75
C ILE A 162 9.31 0.00 0.72
N LEU A 163 9.23 -0.74 -0.38
CA LEU A 163 8.26 -0.48 -1.45
C LEU A 163 6.81 -0.69 -0.98
N VAL A 164 6.52 -1.76 -0.24
CA VAL A 164 5.18 -1.99 0.31
C VAL A 164 4.85 -0.99 1.42
N THR A 165 5.79 -0.64 2.30
CA THR A 165 5.62 0.44 3.31
C THR A 165 5.25 1.75 2.62
N ASN A 166 5.97 2.13 1.57
CA ASN A 166 5.72 3.37 0.83
C ASN A 166 4.39 3.39 0.07
N ARG A 167 4.01 2.28 -0.56
CA ARG A 167 2.69 2.13 -1.19
C ARG A 167 1.58 2.28 -0.16
N TYR A 168 1.72 1.63 0.99
CA TYR A 168 0.77 1.72 2.09
C TYR A 168 0.63 3.17 2.59
N ARG A 169 1.77 3.86 2.84
CA ARG A 169 1.77 5.27 3.23
C ARG A 169 1.04 6.15 2.21
N MET A 170 1.31 5.98 0.91
CA MET A 170 0.62 6.74 -0.14
C MET A 170 -0.89 6.45 -0.22
N MET A 171 -1.29 5.19 -0.10
CA MET A 171 -2.70 4.81 0.00
C MET A 171 -3.37 5.50 1.19
N MET A 172 -2.67 5.57 2.33
CA MET A 172 -3.11 6.25 3.55
C MET A 172 -2.96 7.79 3.50
N GLY A 173 -2.53 8.36 2.37
CA GLY A 173 -2.43 9.80 2.16
C GLY A 173 -1.21 10.46 2.81
N LEU A 174 -0.18 9.68 3.13
CA LEU A 174 1.11 10.12 3.64
C LEU A 174 2.16 10.09 2.52
N LYS A 175 3.18 10.95 2.64
CA LYS A 175 4.31 10.92 1.71
C LYS A 175 5.08 9.59 1.88
N PRO A 176 5.58 9.00 0.79
CA PRO A 176 6.56 7.94 0.89
C PRO A 176 7.84 8.49 1.55
N LEU A 177 8.63 7.58 2.08
CA LEU A 177 9.88 7.82 2.80
C LEU A 177 11.06 7.60 1.84
N LYS A 178 12.07 8.46 1.96
CA LYS A 178 13.32 8.33 1.22
C LYS A 178 14.17 7.22 1.83
N ILE A 179 14.74 6.35 0.99
CA ILE A 179 15.73 5.38 1.47
C ILE A 179 16.96 6.14 1.96
N ASP A 180 17.41 5.83 3.17
CA ASP A 180 18.61 6.42 3.77
C ASP A 180 19.60 5.31 4.18
N GLU A 181 20.80 5.35 3.59
CA GLU A 181 21.80 4.29 3.74
C GLU A 181 22.31 4.13 5.18
N PRO A 182 22.62 5.19 5.94
CA PRO A 182 22.90 5.08 7.38
C PRO A 182 21.82 4.35 8.19
N LEU A 183 20.53 4.66 7.96
CA LEU A 183 19.44 3.91 8.60
C LEU A 183 19.42 2.43 8.17
N VAL A 184 19.67 2.13 6.89
CA VAL A 184 19.77 0.74 6.39
C VAL A 184 20.87 -0.04 7.10
N GLN A 185 22.05 0.58 7.28
CA GLN A 185 23.19 -0.05 7.96
C GLN A 185 22.88 -0.31 9.43
N ALA A 186 22.25 0.64 10.12
CA ALA A 186 21.88 0.49 11.53
C ALA A 186 20.87 -0.65 11.72
N ALA A 187 19.82 -0.66 10.90
CA ALA A 187 18.80 -1.69 10.90
C ALA A 187 19.38 -3.09 10.64
N ARG A 188 20.26 -3.22 9.63
CA ARG A 188 20.86 -4.51 9.27
C ARG A 188 21.79 -5.03 10.36
N LYS A 189 22.61 -4.14 10.95
CA LYS A 189 23.49 -4.49 12.07
C LYS A 189 22.68 -4.95 13.28
N HIS A 190 21.54 -4.32 13.58
CA HIS A 190 20.67 -4.75 14.68
C HIS A 190 20.00 -6.09 14.42
N SER A 191 19.47 -6.30 13.21
CA SER A 191 18.93 -7.61 12.81
C SER A 191 19.97 -8.72 12.92
N ASP A 192 21.22 -8.44 12.53
CA ASP A 192 22.33 -9.39 12.64
C ASP A 192 22.78 -9.63 14.10
N ASP A 193 22.72 -8.59 14.96
CA ASP A 193 22.98 -8.71 16.39
C ASP A 193 21.94 -9.63 17.06
N MET A 194 20.65 -9.36 16.82
CA MET A 194 19.53 -10.17 17.30
C MET A 194 19.66 -11.64 16.85
N ARG A 195 20.00 -11.86 15.59
CA ARG A 195 20.20 -13.21 15.04
C ARG A 195 21.38 -13.93 15.70
N ARG A 196 22.55 -13.31 15.75
CA ARG A 196 23.78 -13.97 16.26
C ARG A 196 23.73 -14.25 17.75
N LYS A 197 23.11 -13.35 18.53
CA LYS A 197 23.03 -13.46 19.99
C LYS A 197 21.73 -14.09 20.49
N GLY A 198 20.81 -14.45 19.58
CA GLY A 198 19.60 -15.19 19.92
C GLY A 198 18.61 -14.42 20.78
N TYR A 199 18.40 -13.12 20.53
CA TYR A 199 17.46 -12.29 21.29
C TYR A 199 16.54 -11.49 20.37
N PHE A 200 15.46 -10.92 20.93
CA PHE A 200 14.52 -10.06 20.21
C PHE A 200 14.12 -8.88 21.08
N SER A 201 14.71 -7.70 20.82
CA SER A 201 14.48 -6.48 21.61
C SER A 201 14.91 -5.24 20.82
N HIS A 202 14.26 -4.11 21.08
CA HIS A 202 14.68 -2.80 20.59
C HIS A 202 16.03 -2.38 21.18
N THR A 203 16.32 -2.76 22.42
CA THR A 203 17.59 -2.48 23.09
C THR A 203 18.57 -3.61 22.83
N SER A 204 19.76 -3.26 22.33
CA SER A 204 20.85 -4.23 22.15
C SER A 204 21.33 -4.75 23.50
N GLN A 205 21.88 -5.96 23.55
CA GLN A 205 22.38 -6.56 24.80
C GLN A 205 23.54 -5.78 25.43
N ASP A 206 24.25 -4.97 24.64
CA ASP A 206 25.27 -4.04 25.12
C ASP A 206 24.70 -2.69 25.62
N GLY A 207 23.37 -2.59 25.75
CA GLY A 207 22.66 -1.43 26.28
C GLY A 207 22.33 -0.35 25.24
N ARG A 208 22.79 -0.47 23.98
CA ARG A 208 22.52 0.56 22.97
C ARG A 208 21.04 0.60 22.57
N SER A 209 20.49 1.81 22.56
CA SER A 209 19.15 2.10 22.02
C SER A 209 19.18 2.18 20.48
N PRO A 210 18.01 2.10 19.81
CA PRO A 210 17.93 2.28 18.36
C PRO A 210 18.52 3.62 17.88
N ALA A 211 18.27 4.70 18.63
CA ALA A 211 18.83 6.02 18.34
C ALA A 211 20.38 6.01 18.40
N GLN A 212 20.96 5.34 19.40
CA GLN A 212 22.42 5.23 19.51
C GLN A 212 23.01 4.39 18.37
N ARG A 213 22.33 3.32 17.95
CA ARG A 213 22.74 2.52 16.78
C ARG A 213 22.69 3.34 15.48
N CYS A 214 21.60 4.06 15.24
CA CYS A 214 21.46 4.95 14.09
C CYS A 214 22.54 6.06 14.08
N ALA A 215 22.78 6.69 15.23
CA ALA A 215 23.80 7.73 15.36
C ALA A 215 25.22 7.20 15.08
N ALA A 216 25.53 5.96 15.46
CA ALA A 216 26.82 5.32 15.16
C ALA A 216 27.06 5.13 13.65
N GLU A 217 26.00 5.02 12.84
CA GLU A 217 26.08 4.98 11.37
C GLU A 217 26.00 6.38 10.73
N GLY A 218 25.84 7.43 11.53
CA GLY A 218 25.73 8.82 11.07
C GLY A 218 24.29 9.33 10.86
N ALA A 219 23.28 8.60 11.31
CA ALA A 219 21.88 9.03 11.31
C ALA A 219 21.47 9.60 12.67
N THR A 220 21.79 10.88 12.92
CA THR A 220 21.44 11.59 14.17
C THR A 220 20.00 12.10 14.22
N TYR A 221 19.18 11.77 13.21
CA TYR A 221 17.80 12.21 13.01
C TYR A 221 16.78 11.06 13.15
N TYR A 222 17.12 10.05 13.96
CA TYR A 222 16.26 8.91 14.30
C TYR A 222 14.89 9.36 14.83
N SER A 223 13.83 8.66 14.44
CA SER A 223 12.46 8.95 14.87
C SER A 223 11.59 7.74 15.18
N GLY A 224 12.07 6.50 14.99
CA GLY A 224 11.33 5.30 15.35
C GLY A 224 11.96 4.03 14.81
N GLU A 225 11.61 2.88 15.39
CA GLU A 225 12.05 1.55 14.96
C GLU A 225 10.86 0.57 15.01
N ASN A 226 10.77 -0.30 14.01
CA ASN A 226 9.97 -1.53 14.07
C ASN A 226 10.92 -2.73 13.95
N ILE A 227 10.66 -3.81 14.71
CA ILE A 227 11.40 -5.07 14.60
C ILE A 227 10.46 -6.26 14.36
N ALA A 228 10.91 -7.25 13.60
CA ALA A 228 10.17 -8.49 13.35
C ALA A 228 11.11 -9.70 13.34
N GLN A 229 10.59 -10.86 13.73
CA GLN A 229 11.31 -12.13 13.69
C GLN A 229 10.44 -13.21 13.06
N GLY A 230 11.05 -14.11 12.30
CA GLY A 230 10.37 -15.26 11.68
C GLY A 230 9.89 -15.01 10.25
N MET A 231 10.12 -13.84 9.68
CA MET A 231 9.65 -13.51 8.32
C MET A 231 10.72 -13.80 7.27
N THR A 232 10.33 -14.40 6.16
CA THR A 232 11.24 -14.74 5.04
C THR A 232 11.28 -13.66 3.97
N THR A 233 10.19 -12.90 3.81
CA THR A 233 10.05 -11.86 2.78
C THR A 233 9.78 -10.50 3.38
N GLY A 234 10.09 -9.44 2.63
CA GLY A 234 9.81 -8.07 3.02
C GLY A 234 8.31 -7.79 3.17
N GLU A 235 7.48 -8.40 2.32
CA GLU A 235 6.02 -8.30 2.44
C GLU A 235 5.50 -8.96 3.73
N ALA A 236 6.09 -10.08 4.15
CA ALA A 236 5.72 -10.73 5.41
C ALA A 236 6.16 -9.90 6.62
N ALA A 237 7.34 -9.26 6.58
CA ALA A 237 7.80 -8.32 7.61
C ALA A 237 6.86 -7.12 7.74
N PHE A 238 6.53 -6.46 6.62
CA PHE A 238 5.52 -5.39 6.59
C PHE A 238 4.18 -5.85 7.16
N LYS A 239 3.69 -7.02 6.78
CA LYS A 239 2.41 -7.55 7.28
C LYS A 239 2.44 -7.83 8.78
N ALA A 240 3.58 -8.27 9.32
CA ALA A 240 3.75 -8.43 10.76
C ALA A 240 3.63 -7.10 11.52
N TRP A 241 4.23 -6.02 10.99
CA TRP A 241 4.10 -4.68 11.56
C TRP A 241 2.70 -4.08 11.36
N TYR A 242 2.07 -4.34 10.22
CA TYR A 242 0.68 -3.94 9.96
C TYR A 242 -0.29 -4.58 10.98
N ASN A 243 -0.07 -5.84 11.35
CA ASN A 243 -0.88 -6.57 12.32
C ASN A 243 -0.48 -6.33 13.79
N SER A 244 0.23 -5.24 14.05
CA SER A 244 0.70 -4.88 15.38
C SER A 244 0.47 -3.41 15.64
N SER A 245 -0.41 -3.08 16.57
CA SER A 245 -0.86 -1.72 16.85
C SER A 245 0.26 -0.66 16.94
N GLY A 246 1.28 -0.91 17.77
CA GLY A 246 2.41 0.00 17.93
C GLY A 246 3.21 0.20 16.63
N HIS A 247 3.55 -0.89 15.96
CA HIS A 247 4.31 -0.85 14.71
C HIS A 247 3.51 -0.25 13.56
N HIS A 248 2.20 -0.54 13.49
CA HIS A 248 1.29 0.00 12.49
C HIS A 248 1.13 1.51 12.64
N ARG A 249 0.98 2.01 13.87
CA ARG A 249 1.05 3.45 14.17
C ARG A 249 2.37 4.04 13.74
N ASN A 250 3.49 3.40 14.09
CA ASN A 250 4.82 3.90 13.77
C ASN A 250 4.99 4.13 12.25
N MET A 251 4.56 3.17 11.42
CA MET A 251 4.57 3.28 9.95
C MET A 251 3.72 4.44 9.40
N LEU A 252 2.76 4.97 10.17
CA LEU A 252 1.87 6.06 9.79
C LEU A 252 2.22 7.41 10.43
N THR A 253 3.28 7.48 11.24
CA THR A 253 3.72 8.74 11.84
C THR A 253 4.58 9.59 10.89
N ARG A 254 4.98 10.78 11.37
CA ARG A 254 5.69 11.81 10.59
C ARG A 254 7.18 11.50 10.45
N HIS A 255 7.50 10.51 9.63
CA HIS A 255 8.85 10.22 9.15
C HIS A 255 9.09 10.83 7.76
N THR A 256 10.36 11.04 7.40
CA THR A 256 10.78 11.49 6.06
C THR A 256 11.76 10.53 5.38
N SER A 257 12.44 9.69 6.16
CA SER A 257 13.36 8.66 5.69
C SER A 257 13.11 7.29 6.34
N ILE A 258 13.64 6.26 5.70
CA ILE A 258 13.52 4.87 6.10
C ILE A 258 14.80 4.11 5.77
N GLY A 259 15.20 3.20 6.66
CA GLY A 259 16.15 2.13 6.38
C GLY A 259 15.56 0.80 6.83
N VAL A 260 15.59 -0.21 5.95
CA VAL A 260 15.21 -1.57 6.30
C VAL A 260 16.43 -2.45 6.17
N GLY A 261 16.68 -3.26 7.19
CA GLY A 261 17.76 -4.22 7.24
C GLY A 261 17.26 -5.59 7.70
N ARG A 262 17.81 -6.66 7.14
CA ARG A 262 17.51 -8.03 7.56
C ARG A 262 18.76 -8.88 7.78
N SER A 263 18.63 -9.88 8.64
CA SER A 263 19.63 -10.95 8.81
C SER A 263 18.92 -12.26 9.11
N GLY A 264 18.98 -13.22 8.17
CA GLY A 264 18.15 -14.42 8.22
C GLY A 264 16.66 -14.07 8.23
N ARG A 265 15.95 -14.45 9.31
CA ARG A 265 14.51 -14.16 9.52
C ARG A 265 14.26 -12.98 10.47
N TYR A 266 15.29 -12.20 10.80
CA TYR A 266 15.19 -11.00 11.64
C TYR A 266 15.15 -9.76 10.76
N TRP A 267 14.29 -8.82 11.13
CA TRP A 267 14.00 -7.61 10.39
C TRP A 267 13.98 -6.41 11.30
N THR A 268 14.54 -5.31 10.82
CA THR A 268 14.49 -4.00 11.47
C THR A 268 14.12 -2.95 10.41
N GLU A 269 13.19 -2.07 10.75
CA GLU A 269 12.78 -0.90 9.98
C GLU A 269 12.99 0.34 10.84
N ASP A 270 14.04 1.09 10.55
CA ASP A 270 14.40 2.33 11.22
C ASP A 270 13.88 3.53 10.42
N PHE A 271 13.46 4.56 11.15
CA PHE A 271 12.88 5.78 10.59
C PHE A 271 13.67 7.02 11.02
N GLY A 272 13.61 8.06 10.18
CA GLY A 272 14.14 9.38 10.51
C GLY A 272 13.26 10.53 10.07
N VAL A 273 13.42 11.69 10.73
CA VAL A 273 12.79 12.97 10.34
C VAL A 273 13.65 13.81 9.38
N GLY A 274 14.85 13.34 9.04
CA GLY A 274 15.72 13.90 8.00
C GLY A 274 16.34 12.81 7.13
N THR A 275 17.25 13.19 6.22
CA THR A 275 18.09 12.25 5.47
C THR A 275 19.55 12.62 5.68
N SER A 276 20.46 11.66 5.52
CA SER A 276 21.88 11.93 5.53
C SER A 276 22.23 12.97 4.46
N THR A 277 23.10 13.91 4.84
CA THR A 277 23.55 15.00 3.98
C THR A 277 24.88 14.70 3.29
N LYS A 278 25.44 13.49 3.48
CA LYS A 278 26.75 13.14 2.92
C LYS A 278 26.64 13.02 1.39
N ARG A 279 27.17 14.05 0.73
CA ARG A 279 27.54 14.08 -0.68
C ARG A 279 28.72 13.15 -0.93
#